data_AF-A0A966W771-F1
#
_entry.id   AF-A0A966W771-F1
#
_cell.length_a   1.000
_cell.length_b   1.000
_cell.length_c   1.000
_cell.angle_alpha   90.00
_cell.angle_beta   90.00
_cell.angle_gamma   90.00
#
_symmetry.space_group_name_H-M   'P 1'
#
loop_
_entity.id
_entity.type
_entity.pdbx_description
1 polymer ?
#
loop_
_entity_poly.entity_id
_entity_poly.type
_entity_poly.pdbx_seq_one_letter_code
_entity_poly.pdbx_strand_id
1 'polypeptide(L)'
;MTLAGTLDTTATITIAQDSTTALTNVKAFVTAYNDAMTWVIENTKVDAATKTRGVFAGDSAITAMQSKLRAAINSAASSISTTYKTLPSIGLSSGAVGSTVGTTNTLVLDESKFAAALAADSSAVSSLFGSSGGPLDTLKTYLVAATSFSGLIYSSQTSADTQLRDLDKRISTMQQRLDDKQASLQKKYSDLEAAMSKLQAQSSSLSSQLAGLNKSG
;
A
#
# COMPACT_ATOMS: atom_id res chain seq x y z
N MET A 1 -26.92 -20.88 33.75
CA MET A 1 -28.18 -20.73 34.50
C MET A 1 -27.98 -21.34 35.88
N THR A 2 -28.24 -20.59 36.93
CA THR A 2 -28.34 -21.07 38.30
C THR A 2 -29.61 -20.44 38.88
N LEU A 3 -30.63 -21.26 39.16
CA LEU A 3 -31.87 -20.78 39.79
C LEU A 3 -31.72 -20.87 41.30
N ALA A 4 -31.85 -19.72 41.98
CA ALA A 4 -31.95 -19.64 43.42
C ALA A 4 -33.37 -19.19 43.80
N GLY A 5 -34.16 -20.13 44.34
CA GLY A 5 -35.39 -19.84 45.08
C GLY A 5 -36.69 -19.80 44.26
N THR A 6 -37.75 -20.38 44.84
CA THR A 6 -39.14 -20.34 44.36
C THR A 6 -39.68 -18.91 44.36
N LEU A 7 -40.17 -18.42 43.21
CA LEU A 7 -40.85 -17.12 43.06
C LEU A 7 -42.37 -17.34 43.03
N ASP A 8 -43.10 -16.74 43.99
CA ASP A 8 -44.58 -16.75 44.06
C ASP A 8 -45.20 -15.51 43.37
N THR A 9 -44.47 -14.91 42.43
CA THR A 9 -44.90 -13.78 41.60
C THR A 9 -44.26 -13.93 40.23
N THR A 10 -45.03 -13.68 39.16
CA THR A 10 -44.57 -13.78 37.76
C THR A 10 -43.24 -13.06 37.56
N ALA A 11 -42.16 -13.83 37.37
CA ALA A 11 -40.83 -13.30 37.09
C ALA A 11 -40.75 -12.91 35.61
N THR A 12 -40.74 -11.61 35.31
CA THR A 12 -40.52 -11.11 33.96
C THR A 12 -39.04 -11.26 33.62
N ILE A 13 -38.70 -12.21 32.75
CA ILE A 13 -37.34 -12.31 32.18
C ILE A 13 -37.22 -11.22 31.12
N THR A 14 -36.55 -10.12 31.45
CA THR A 14 -36.15 -9.12 30.46
C THR A 14 -34.83 -9.56 29.85
N ILE A 15 -34.87 -10.10 28.62
CA ILE A 15 -33.68 -10.18 27.78
C ILE A 15 -33.38 -8.75 27.33
N ALA A 16 -32.59 -8.02 28.10
CA ALA A 16 -32.12 -6.70 27.71
C ALA A 16 -31.00 -6.88 26.66
N GLN A 17 -31.13 -6.15 25.56
CA GLN A 17 -30.14 -6.16 24.50
C GLN A 17 -28.87 -5.42 24.95
N ASP A 18 -27.70 -6.04 24.74
CA ASP A 18 -26.41 -5.41 25.08
C ASP A 18 -25.96 -4.41 24.00
N SER A 19 -26.47 -3.18 24.12
CA SER A 19 -26.10 -2.04 23.28
C SER A 19 -24.66 -1.56 23.52
N THR A 20 -24.08 -1.87 24.68
CA THR A 20 -22.74 -1.41 25.08
C THR A 20 -21.66 -2.16 24.33
N THR A 21 -21.80 -3.48 24.20
CA THR A 21 -20.87 -4.32 23.41
C THR A 21 -20.94 -3.97 21.93
N ALA A 22 -22.15 -3.78 21.37
CA ALA A 22 -22.33 -3.37 19.98
C ALA A 22 -21.64 -2.03 19.68
N LEU A 23 -21.84 -1.02 20.54
CA LEU A 23 -21.20 0.28 20.42
C LEU A 23 -19.67 0.18 20.48
N THR A 24 -19.13 -0.63 21.39
CA THR A 24 -17.68 -0.84 21.54
C THR A 24 -17.07 -1.45 20.28
N ASN A 25 -17.69 -2.49 19.71
CA ASN A 25 -17.22 -3.12 18.49
C ASN A 25 -17.26 -2.17 17.29
N VAL A 26 -18.31 -1.36 17.19
CA VAL A 26 -18.41 -0.34 16.14
C VAL A 26 -17.34 0.74 16.29
N LYS A 27 -17.04 1.19 17.52
CA LYS A 27 -15.92 2.10 17.77
C LYS A 27 -14.58 1.50 17.33
N ALA A 28 -14.31 0.26 17.72
CA ALA A 28 -13.09 -0.44 17.33
C ALA A 28 -12.97 -0.56 15.80
N PHE A 29 -14.06 -0.86 15.12
CA PHE A 29 -14.11 -0.88 13.65
C PHE A 29 -13.80 0.49 13.03
N VAL A 30 -14.42 1.55 13.55
CA VAL A 30 -14.19 2.93 13.07
C VAL A 30 -12.73 3.33 13.25
N THR A 31 -12.12 3.02 14.40
CA THR A 31 -10.70 3.24 14.65
C THR A 31 -9.84 2.48 13.64
N ALA A 32 -10.05 1.17 13.48
CA ALA A 32 -9.26 0.34 12.56
C ALA A 32 -9.37 0.82 11.10
N TYR A 33 -10.55 1.24 10.67
CA TYR A 33 -10.76 1.83 9.34
C TYR A 33 -9.97 3.13 9.16
N ASN A 34 -10.05 4.03 10.15
CA ASN A 34 -9.38 5.32 10.11
C ASN A 34 -7.86 5.18 10.17
N ASP A 35 -7.34 4.25 10.97
CA ASP A 35 -5.90 3.96 11.06
C ASP A 35 -5.38 3.44 9.71
N ALA A 36 -6.09 2.47 9.11
CA ALA A 36 -5.73 1.93 7.80
C ALA A 36 -5.74 3.02 6.71
N MET A 37 -6.77 3.86 6.71
CA MET A 37 -6.86 4.95 5.74
C MET A 37 -5.79 6.02 5.95
N THR A 38 -5.47 6.35 7.20
CA THR A 38 -4.40 7.30 7.54
C THR A 38 -3.07 6.77 7.05
N TRP A 39 -2.77 5.50 7.32
CA TRP A 39 -1.57 4.85 6.82
C TRP A 39 -1.47 4.90 5.29
N VAL A 40 -2.57 4.61 4.58
CA VAL A 40 -2.60 4.70 3.11
C VAL A 40 -2.34 6.13 2.63
N ILE A 41 -2.97 7.15 3.24
CA ILE A 41 -2.78 8.55 2.86
C ILE A 41 -1.34 8.99 3.10
N GLU A 42 -0.77 8.71 4.27
CA GLU A 42 0.60 9.08 4.60
C GLU A 42 1.61 8.45 3.65
N ASN A 43 1.39 7.18 3.28
CA ASN A 43 2.29 6.46 2.40
C ASN A 43 2.06 6.73 0.91
N THR A 44 0.97 7.40 0.52
CA THR A 44 0.69 7.80 -0.87
C THR A 44 0.84 9.30 -1.13
N LYS A 45 0.97 10.11 -0.07
CA LYS A 45 1.08 11.57 -0.17
C LYS A 45 2.33 11.98 -0.94
N VAL A 46 2.17 12.99 -1.79
CA VAL A 46 3.27 13.78 -2.38
C VAL A 46 3.18 15.17 -1.79
N ASP A 47 4.21 15.58 -1.08
CA ASP A 47 4.33 16.94 -0.56
C ASP A 47 5.31 17.74 -1.41
N ALA A 48 4.76 18.60 -2.27
CA ALA A 48 5.56 19.42 -3.17
C ALA A 48 6.41 20.48 -2.45
N ALA A 49 5.98 20.92 -1.25
CA ALA A 49 6.67 21.95 -0.49
C ALA A 49 7.89 21.37 0.24
N THR A 50 7.73 20.23 0.90
CA THR A 50 8.83 19.55 1.59
C THR A 50 9.64 18.61 0.69
N LYS A 51 9.19 18.43 -0.57
CA LYS A 51 9.73 17.44 -1.53
C LYS A 51 9.75 16.02 -0.96
N THR A 52 8.87 15.72 -0.01
CA THR A 52 8.74 14.39 0.57
C THR A 52 7.66 13.61 -0.17
N ARG A 53 7.94 12.33 -0.39
CA ARG A 53 7.06 11.42 -1.14
C ARG A 53 6.91 10.15 -0.34
N GLY A 54 5.66 9.76 -0.06
CA GLY A 54 5.35 8.48 0.56
C GLY A 54 5.83 7.32 -0.31
N VAL A 55 6.14 6.18 0.31
CA VAL A 55 6.74 5.02 -0.37
C VAL A 55 5.86 4.48 -1.51
N PHE A 56 4.54 4.63 -1.41
CA PHE A 56 3.54 4.22 -2.40
C PHE A 56 2.94 5.39 -3.17
N ALA A 57 3.56 6.57 -3.13
CA ALA A 57 3.03 7.71 -3.88
C ALA A 57 3.01 7.40 -5.38
N GLY A 58 1.88 7.67 -6.04
CA GLY A 58 1.68 7.32 -7.45
C GLY A 58 1.45 5.83 -7.72
N ASP A 59 1.38 5.00 -6.68
CA ASP A 59 0.97 3.60 -6.81
C ASP A 59 -0.55 3.53 -7.05
N SER A 60 -0.91 3.10 -8.26
CA SER A 60 -2.30 2.96 -8.67
C SER A 60 -3.06 1.84 -7.93
N ALA A 61 -2.36 0.79 -7.48
CA ALA A 61 -2.97 -0.32 -6.74
C ALA A 61 -3.39 0.12 -5.33
N ILE A 62 -2.52 0.86 -4.63
CA ILE A 62 -2.84 1.41 -3.30
C ILE A 62 -3.94 2.47 -3.39
N THR A 63 -3.90 3.32 -4.42
CA THR A 63 -4.95 4.32 -4.66
C THR A 63 -6.30 3.68 -4.99
N ALA A 64 -6.29 2.59 -5.78
CA ALA A 64 -7.49 1.81 -6.06
C ALA A 64 -8.03 1.15 -4.79
N MET A 65 -7.16 0.65 -3.91
CA MET A 65 -7.55 0.08 -2.62
C MET A 65 -8.28 1.09 -1.74
N GLN A 66 -7.73 2.30 -1.56
CA GLN A 66 -8.41 3.39 -0.87
C GLN A 66 -9.83 3.64 -1.43
N SER A 67 -9.95 3.69 -2.76
CA SER A 67 -11.22 3.93 -3.43
C SER A 67 -12.23 2.80 -3.19
N LYS A 68 -11.77 1.53 -3.17
CA LYS A 68 -12.61 0.36 -2.88
C LYS A 68 -13.06 0.32 -1.42
N LEU A 69 -12.18 0.62 -0.47
CA LEU A 69 -12.54 0.74 0.94
C LEU A 69 -13.62 1.80 1.15
N ARG A 70 -13.48 2.97 0.54
CA ARG A 70 -14.50 4.02 0.57
C ARG A 70 -15.81 3.59 -0.10
N ALA A 71 -15.74 2.93 -1.26
CA ALA A 71 -16.93 2.46 -1.95
C ALA A 71 -17.71 1.42 -1.12
N ALA A 72 -17.02 0.53 -0.41
CA ALA A 72 -17.65 -0.48 0.43
C ALA A 72 -18.41 0.13 1.62
N ILE A 73 -17.85 1.14 2.29
CA ILE A 73 -18.52 1.84 3.40
C ILE A 73 -19.76 2.61 2.93
N ASN A 74 -19.71 3.17 1.73
CA ASN A 74 -20.82 3.95 1.17
C ASN A 74 -21.81 3.10 0.36
N SER A 75 -21.63 1.79 0.31
CA SER A 75 -22.58 0.91 -0.37
C SER A 75 -23.89 0.80 0.41
N ALA A 76 -24.96 0.43 -0.28
CA ALA A 76 -26.25 0.17 0.33
C ALA A 76 -26.47 -1.35 0.39
N ALA A 77 -27.03 -1.82 1.49
CA ALA A 77 -27.58 -3.17 1.58
C ALA A 77 -28.93 -3.20 0.82
N SER A 78 -28.86 -3.40 -0.49
CA SER A 78 -30.06 -3.40 -1.36
C SER A 78 -30.94 -4.64 -1.16
N SER A 79 -30.37 -5.72 -0.62
CA SER A 79 -31.02 -7.01 -0.39
C SER A 79 -31.91 -7.06 0.86
N ILE A 80 -31.86 -6.04 1.73
CA ILE A 80 -32.66 -6.00 2.96
C ILE A 80 -33.88 -5.07 2.82
N SER A 81 -35.02 -5.53 3.33
CA SER A 81 -36.30 -4.79 3.35
C SER A 81 -36.50 -4.00 4.66
N THR A 82 -35.41 -3.60 5.32
CA THR A 82 -35.44 -2.89 6.60
C THR A 82 -35.40 -1.38 6.41
N THR A 83 -35.72 -0.63 7.46
CA THR A 83 -35.64 0.83 7.51
C THR A 83 -34.20 1.34 7.30
N TYR A 84 -33.21 0.58 7.76
CA TYR A 84 -31.80 0.95 7.67
C TYR A 84 -31.09 0.20 6.53
N LYS A 85 -30.84 0.90 5.42
CA LYS A 85 -30.18 0.32 4.23
C LYS A 85 -28.73 0.78 4.03
N THR A 86 -28.29 1.78 4.78
CA THR A 86 -26.97 2.40 4.61
C THR A 86 -26.34 2.71 5.97
N LEU A 87 -25.01 2.67 6.07
CA LEU A 87 -24.31 3.02 7.32
C LEU A 87 -24.66 4.42 7.84
N PRO A 88 -24.82 5.46 7.00
CA PRO A 88 -25.24 6.79 7.47
C PRO A 88 -26.62 6.81 8.14
N SER A 89 -27.53 5.88 7.77
CA SER A 89 -28.86 5.81 8.37
C SER A 89 -28.83 5.43 9.85
N ILE A 90 -27.76 4.75 10.29
CA ILE A 90 -27.54 4.34 11.69
C ILE A 90 -26.44 5.16 12.38
N GLY A 91 -26.01 6.28 11.79
CA GLY A 91 -25.02 7.16 12.41
C GLY A 91 -23.55 6.88 12.06
N LEU A 92 -23.27 6.04 11.06
CA LEU A 92 -21.90 5.85 10.55
C LEU A 92 -21.73 6.56 9.21
N SER A 93 -21.02 7.68 9.15
CA SER A 93 -20.85 8.47 7.93
C SER A 93 -19.39 8.67 7.53
N SER A 94 -19.15 8.78 6.22
CA SER A 94 -17.86 9.26 5.72
C SER A 94 -17.77 10.78 5.97
N GLY A 95 -16.97 11.17 6.96
CA GLY A 95 -16.68 12.57 7.30
C GLY A 95 -17.43 13.10 8.52
N ALA A 96 -17.14 14.35 8.90
CA ALA A 96 -17.88 15.07 9.93
C ALA A 96 -19.38 15.04 9.61
N VAL A 97 -20.24 14.99 10.64
CA VAL A 97 -21.70 14.95 10.48
C VAL A 97 -22.16 16.03 9.50
N GLY A 98 -22.79 15.64 8.39
CA GLY A 98 -23.23 16.54 7.32
C GLY A 98 -22.27 16.72 6.14
N SER A 99 -21.09 16.07 6.15
CA SER A 99 -20.21 16.03 4.98
C SER A 99 -20.86 15.27 3.84
N THR A 100 -20.65 15.74 2.61
CA THR A 100 -21.11 15.02 1.41
C THR A 100 -20.51 13.61 1.40
N VAL A 101 -21.36 12.60 1.20
CA VAL A 101 -20.98 11.19 1.14
C VAL A 101 -19.78 11.01 0.21
N GLY A 102 -18.70 10.42 0.73
CA GLY A 102 -17.51 10.14 -0.05
C GLY A 102 -16.63 11.35 -0.35
N THR A 103 -16.72 12.45 0.39
CA THR A 103 -15.75 13.57 0.27
C THR A 103 -14.60 13.50 1.27
N THR A 104 -14.72 12.66 2.28
CA THR A 104 -13.68 12.45 3.29
C THR A 104 -13.13 11.04 3.21
N ASN A 105 -11.96 10.86 3.82
CA ASN A 105 -11.32 9.57 3.98
C ASN A 105 -11.60 8.95 5.37
N THR A 106 -12.25 9.69 6.28
CA THR A 106 -12.51 9.22 7.64
C THR A 106 -13.93 8.73 7.81
N LEU A 107 -14.10 7.73 8.66
CA LEU A 107 -15.38 7.26 9.16
C LEU A 107 -15.64 7.88 10.53
N VAL A 108 -16.85 8.38 10.74
CA VAL A 108 -17.30 9.00 11.99
C VAL A 108 -18.53 8.25 12.50
N LEU A 109 -18.57 8.05 13.81
CA LEU A 109 -19.70 7.45 14.53
C LEU A 109 -20.44 8.53 15.32
N ASP A 110 -21.70 8.75 14.99
CA ASP A 110 -22.66 9.43 15.86
C ASP A 110 -23.24 8.40 16.85
N GLU A 111 -22.67 8.36 18.05
CA GLU A 111 -23.06 7.42 19.10
C GLU A 111 -24.54 7.58 19.50
N SER A 112 -25.06 8.81 19.47
CA SER A 112 -26.45 9.09 19.85
C SER A 112 -27.43 8.54 18.83
N LYS A 113 -27.15 8.75 17.53
CA LYS A 113 -27.95 8.22 16.43
C LYS A 113 -27.84 6.70 16.33
N PHE A 114 -26.65 6.15 16.57
CA PHE A 114 -26.45 4.70 16.62
C PHE A 114 -27.21 4.05 17.77
N ALA A 115 -27.13 4.63 18.98
CA ALA A 115 -27.88 4.15 20.14
C ALA A 115 -29.41 4.24 19.91
N ALA A 116 -29.88 5.34 19.32
CA ALA A 116 -31.29 5.50 18.96
C ALA A 116 -31.74 4.47 17.91
N ALA A 117 -30.93 4.22 16.88
CA ALA A 117 -31.23 3.23 15.85
C ALA A 117 -31.31 1.81 16.43
N LEU A 118 -30.38 1.46 17.33
CA LEU A 118 -30.34 0.18 18.00
C LEU A 118 -31.52 -0.03 18.96
N ALA A 119 -31.93 1.02 19.66
CA ALA A 119 -33.11 1.00 20.53
C ALA A 119 -34.42 0.91 19.74
N ALA A 120 -34.48 1.53 18.56
CA ALA A 120 -35.66 1.50 17.70
C ALA A 120 -35.86 0.14 17.01
N ASP A 121 -34.80 -0.41 16.39
CA ASP A 121 -34.87 -1.71 15.73
C ASP A 121 -33.47 -2.33 15.57
N SER A 122 -33.09 -3.12 16.57
CA SER A 122 -31.80 -3.80 16.58
C SER A 122 -31.65 -4.91 15.57
N SER A 123 -32.75 -5.56 15.17
CA SER A 123 -32.74 -6.59 14.13
C SER A 123 -32.40 -5.96 12.79
N ALA A 124 -32.96 -4.77 12.49
CA ALA A 124 -32.62 -4.00 11.30
C ALA A 124 -31.16 -3.54 11.31
N VAL A 125 -30.64 -3.07 12.44
CA VAL A 125 -29.21 -2.70 12.57
C VAL A 125 -28.31 -3.92 12.36
N SER A 126 -28.61 -5.04 13.00
CA SER A 126 -27.86 -6.30 12.84
C SER A 126 -27.89 -6.79 11.38
N SER A 127 -29.06 -6.71 10.73
CA SER A 127 -29.22 -7.08 9.32
C SER A 127 -28.38 -6.19 8.40
N LEU A 128 -28.24 -4.89 8.68
CA LEU A 128 -27.37 -4.01 7.89
C LEU A 128 -25.91 -4.45 7.94
N PHE A 129 -25.41 -4.87 9.12
CA PHE A 129 -24.04 -5.35 9.28
C PHE A 129 -23.81 -6.79 8.78
N GLY A 130 -24.82 -7.66 8.92
CA GLY A 130 -24.73 -9.09 8.61
C GLY A 130 -25.26 -9.50 7.24
N SER A 131 -25.88 -8.59 6.49
CA SER A 131 -26.46 -8.90 5.18
C SER A 131 -25.40 -9.21 4.12
N SER A 132 -25.66 -10.25 3.33
CA SER A 132 -24.87 -10.53 2.14
C SER A 132 -25.06 -9.40 1.12
N GLY A 133 -23.95 -8.92 0.57
CA GLY A 133 -23.91 -7.73 -0.28
C GLY A 133 -24.06 -6.41 0.48
N GLY A 134 -24.12 -6.45 1.82
CA GLY A 134 -24.10 -5.25 2.65
C GLY A 134 -22.71 -4.59 2.67
N PRO A 135 -22.58 -3.42 3.33
CA PRO A 135 -21.33 -2.66 3.42
C PRO A 135 -20.16 -3.46 3.99
N LEU A 136 -20.37 -4.16 5.11
CA LEU A 136 -19.31 -4.94 5.75
C LEU A 136 -18.98 -6.24 5.00
N ASP A 137 -19.97 -6.88 4.39
CA ASP A 137 -19.74 -8.09 3.57
C ASP A 137 -18.92 -7.76 2.33
N THR A 138 -19.26 -6.64 1.66
CA THR A 138 -18.49 -6.11 0.53
C THR A 138 -17.07 -5.77 0.93
N LEU A 139 -16.90 -5.10 2.07
CA LEU A 139 -15.59 -4.74 2.62
C LEU A 139 -14.76 -6.00 2.93
N LYS A 140 -15.35 -6.97 3.64
CA LYS A 140 -14.71 -8.23 4.02
C LYS A 140 -14.28 -9.02 2.79
N THR A 141 -15.17 -9.18 1.81
CA THR A 141 -14.88 -9.88 0.55
C THR A 141 -13.71 -9.25 -0.18
N TYR A 142 -13.70 -7.91 -0.27
CA TYR A 142 -12.60 -7.18 -0.88
C TYR A 142 -11.28 -7.38 -0.13
N LEU A 143 -11.27 -7.23 1.21
CA LEU A 143 -10.08 -7.38 2.03
C LEU A 143 -9.49 -8.78 1.91
N VAL A 144 -10.32 -9.83 2.04
CA VAL A 144 -9.88 -11.22 1.90
C VAL A 144 -9.26 -11.47 0.54
N ALA A 145 -9.87 -10.98 -0.54
CA ALA A 145 -9.33 -11.12 -1.88
C ALA A 145 -7.99 -10.36 -2.03
N ALA A 146 -7.92 -9.13 -1.53
CA ALA A 146 -6.74 -8.27 -1.65
C ALA A 146 -5.53 -8.80 -0.85
N THR A 147 -5.76 -9.39 0.32
CA THR A 147 -4.72 -9.93 1.22
C THR A 147 -4.41 -11.41 0.97
N SER A 148 -5.09 -12.07 0.04
CA SER A 148 -4.82 -13.48 -0.29
C SER A 148 -3.48 -13.65 -1.01
N PHE A 149 -2.99 -14.89 -1.08
CA PHE A 149 -1.75 -15.24 -1.79
C PHE A 149 -1.82 -14.95 -3.30
N SER A 150 -3.01 -14.99 -3.91
CA SER A 150 -3.24 -14.55 -5.30
C SER A 150 -3.76 -13.12 -5.38
N GLY A 151 -3.76 -12.40 -4.26
CA GLY A 151 -4.32 -11.07 -4.12
C GLY A 151 -3.43 -9.95 -4.64
N LEU A 152 -4.00 -8.76 -4.68
CA LEU A 152 -3.35 -7.55 -5.16
C LEU A 152 -2.03 -7.28 -4.40
N ILE A 153 -2.04 -7.40 -3.07
CA ILE A 153 -0.86 -7.09 -2.25
C ILE A 153 0.30 -8.05 -2.58
N TYR A 154 0.03 -9.35 -2.61
CA TYR A 154 1.05 -10.36 -2.90
C TYR A 154 1.61 -10.21 -4.33
N SER A 155 0.73 -9.94 -5.30
CA SER A 155 1.14 -9.72 -6.70
C SER A 155 2.03 -8.49 -6.85
N SER A 156 1.74 -7.41 -6.11
CA SER A 156 2.55 -6.20 -6.08
C SER A 156 3.94 -6.46 -5.49
N GLN A 157 4.01 -7.20 -4.37
CA GLN A 157 5.28 -7.59 -3.75
C GLN A 157 6.12 -8.44 -4.69
N THR A 158 5.53 -9.48 -5.29
CA THR A 158 6.23 -10.36 -6.24
C THR A 158 6.74 -9.61 -7.47
N SER A 159 5.97 -8.62 -7.95
CA SER A 159 6.39 -7.77 -9.07
C SER A 159 7.58 -6.90 -8.70
N ALA A 160 7.57 -6.30 -7.51
CA ALA A 160 8.69 -5.52 -6.99
C ALA A 160 9.95 -6.39 -6.82
N ASP A 161 9.82 -7.59 -6.25
CA ASP A 161 10.93 -8.54 -6.09
C ASP A 161 11.53 -8.96 -7.44
N THR A 162 10.67 -9.17 -8.45
CA THR A 162 11.11 -9.49 -9.81
C THR A 162 11.88 -8.33 -10.43
N GLN A 163 11.36 -7.10 -10.29
CA GLN A 163 12.05 -5.90 -10.76
C GLN A 163 13.41 -5.71 -10.09
N LEU A 164 13.51 -5.95 -8.78
CA LEU A 164 14.78 -5.91 -8.05
C LEU A 164 15.78 -6.90 -8.63
N ARG A 165 15.39 -8.16 -8.84
CA ARG A 165 16.26 -9.18 -9.43
C ARG A 165 16.73 -8.83 -10.84
N ASP A 166 15.86 -8.26 -11.67
CA ASP A 166 16.22 -7.84 -13.02
C ASP A 166 17.19 -6.65 -13.00
N LEU A 167 17.00 -5.71 -12.07
CA LEU A 167 17.91 -4.59 -11.86
C LEU A 167 19.29 -5.07 -11.39
N ASP A 168 19.35 -5.99 -10.43
CA ASP A 168 20.61 -6.59 -9.97
C ASP A 168 21.38 -7.27 -11.11
N LYS A 169 20.66 -8.02 -11.96
CA LYS A 169 21.26 -8.65 -13.14
C LYS A 169 21.80 -7.62 -14.13
N ARG A 170 21.09 -6.51 -14.33
CA ARG A 170 21.55 -5.41 -15.20
C ARG A 170 22.78 -4.72 -14.63
N ILE A 171 22.81 -4.47 -13.32
CA ILE A 171 23.96 -3.91 -12.61
C ILE A 171 25.18 -4.80 -12.79
N SER A 172 25.04 -6.11 -12.53
CA SER A 172 26.12 -7.09 -12.70
C SER A 172 26.66 -7.11 -14.15
N THR A 173 25.77 -7.11 -15.14
CA THR A 173 26.18 -7.07 -16.56
C THR A 173 26.90 -5.76 -16.92
N MET A 174 26.45 -4.63 -16.38
CA MET A 174 27.12 -3.34 -16.60
C MET A 174 28.50 -3.29 -15.94
N GLN A 175 28.63 -3.83 -14.73
CA GLN A 175 29.92 -3.92 -14.04
C GLN A 175 30.92 -4.73 -14.86
N GLN A 176 30.52 -5.91 -15.36
CA GLN A 176 31.38 -6.74 -16.21
C GLN A 176 31.84 -5.98 -17.46
N ARG A 177 30.95 -5.22 -18.12
CA ARG A 177 31.32 -4.40 -19.29
C ARG A 177 32.31 -3.29 -18.95
N LEU A 178 32.20 -2.69 -17.77
CA LEU A 178 33.15 -1.68 -17.30
C LEU A 178 34.53 -2.31 -17.06
N ASP A 179 34.56 -3.48 -16.44
CA ASP A 179 35.80 -4.22 -16.17
C ASP A 179 36.50 -4.62 -17.48
N ASP A 180 35.76 -5.17 -18.45
CA ASP A 180 36.28 -5.51 -19.78
C ASP A 180 36.82 -4.27 -20.52
N LYS A 181 36.10 -3.14 -20.40
CA LYS A 181 36.52 -1.87 -21.01
C LYS A 181 37.81 -1.36 -20.37
N GLN A 182 37.93 -1.44 -19.04
CA GLN A 182 39.14 -1.07 -18.32
C GLN A 182 40.33 -1.94 -18.76
N ALA A 183 40.16 -3.26 -18.80
CA ALA A 183 41.20 -4.19 -19.24
C ALA A 183 41.65 -3.90 -20.69
N SER A 184 40.70 -3.64 -21.59
CA SER A 184 41.00 -3.28 -22.97
C SER A 184 41.77 -1.96 -23.07
N LEU A 185 41.40 -0.95 -22.28
CA LEU A 185 42.11 0.33 -22.24
C LEU A 185 43.52 0.17 -21.67
N GLN A 186 43.69 -0.56 -20.57
CA GLN A 186 45.00 -0.86 -20.00
C GLN A 186 45.92 -1.53 -21.03
N LYS A 187 45.42 -2.55 -21.74
CA LYS A 187 46.19 -3.20 -22.81
C LYS A 187 46.59 -2.22 -23.92
N LYS A 188 45.66 -1.38 -24.38
CA LYS A 188 45.96 -0.37 -25.41
C LYS A 188 47.05 0.60 -24.95
N TYR A 189 47.02 1.04 -23.69
CA TYR A 189 48.06 1.91 -23.16
C TYR A 189 49.43 1.21 -23.10
N SER A 190 49.48 -0.04 -22.63
CA SER A 190 50.74 -0.81 -22.64
C SER A 190 51.28 -1.04 -24.06
N ASP A 191 50.41 -1.35 -25.04
CA ASP A 191 50.82 -1.51 -26.44
C ASP A 191 51.34 -0.18 -27.02
N LEU A 192 50.70 0.95 -26.69
CA LEU A 192 51.15 2.29 -27.09
C LEU A 192 52.52 2.64 -26.48
N GLU A 193 52.74 2.34 -25.20
CA GLU A 193 54.05 2.54 -24.54
C GLU A 193 55.16 1.74 -25.20
N ALA A 194 54.90 0.47 -25.54
CA ALA A 194 55.85 -0.37 -26.26
C ALA A 194 56.16 0.17 -27.67
N ALA A 195 55.14 0.62 -28.40
CA ALA A 195 55.31 1.23 -29.72
C ALA A 195 56.12 2.53 -29.65
N MET A 196 55.84 3.40 -28.68
CA MET A 196 56.61 4.63 -28.44
C MET A 196 58.06 4.32 -28.11
N SER A 197 58.32 3.35 -27.23
CA SER A 197 59.68 2.92 -26.87
C SER A 197 60.47 2.43 -28.09
N LYS A 198 59.82 1.66 -28.97
CA LYS A 198 60.42 1.19 -30.23
C LYS A 198 60.71 2.34 -31.19
N LEU A 199 59.80 3.30 -31.33
CA LEU A 199 60.00 4.48 -32.17
C LEU A 199 61.16 5.36 -31.65
N GLN A 200 61.29 5.53 -30.34
CA GLN A 200 62.41 6.25 -29.72
C GLN A 200 63.75 5.55 -29.97
N ALA A 201 63.79 4.22 -29.86
CA ALA A 201 64.99 3.43 -30.17
C ALA A 201 65.36 3.52 -31.66
N GLN A 202 64.37 3.47 -32.56
CA GLN A 202 64.57 3.65 -34.00
C GLN A 202 65.08 5.06 -34.34
N SER A 203 64.52 6.11 -33.73
CA SER A 203 64.96 7.50 -33.92
C SER A 203 66.42 7.69 -33.46
N SER A 204 66.78 7.12 -32.30
CA SER A 204 68.15 7.14 -31.79
C SER A 204 69.15 6.43 -32.71
N SER A 205 68.76 5.26 -33.24
CA SER A 205 69.59 4.49 -34.19
C SER A 205 69.79 5.24 -35.51
N LEU A 206 68.73 5.83 -36.07
CA LEU A 206 68.85 6.62 -37.30
C LEU A 206 69.73 7.85 -37.09
N SER A 207 69.60 8.52 -35.94
CA SER A 207 70.44 9.67 -35.57
C SER A 207 71.92 9.29 -35.46
N SER A 208 72.23 8.13 -34.87
CA SER A 208 73.61 7.66 -34.73
C SER A 208 74.23 7.24 -36.07
N GLN A 209 73.45 6.60 -36.95
CA GLN A 209 73.86 6.28 -38.31
C GLN A 209 74.17 7.54 -39.12
N LEU A 210 73.29 8.55 -39.05
CA LEU A 210 73.50 9.82 -39.76
C LEU A 210 74.74 10.56 -39.24
N ALA A 211 74.97 10.56 -37.94
CA ALA A 211 76.18 11.15 -37.35
C ALA A 211 77.47 10.42 -37.76
N GLY A 212 77.42 9.10 -37.94
CA GLY A 212 78.55 8.29 -38.45
C GLY A 212 78.86 8.56 -39.93
N LEU A 213 77.84 8.76 -40.75
CA LEU A 213 78.00 9.15 -42.16
C LEU A 213 78.64 10.54 -42.29
N ASN A 214 78.27 11.49 -41.42
CA ASN A 214 78.84 12.84 -41.44
C ASN A 214 80.29 12.94 -40.93
N LYS A 215 80.84 11.87 -40.33
CA LYS A 215 82.25 11.79 -39.89
C LYS A 215 83.17 11.09 -40.89
N SER A 216 82.61 10.50 -41.95
CA SER A 216 83.33 9.64 -42.90
C SER A 216 83.48 10.29 -44.28
N GLY A 217 83.12 11.57 -44.43
CA GLY A 217 83.42 12.43 -45.59
C GLY A 217 84.23 13.64 -45.13
#